data_AF-A0A498F4C9-F1
#
_entry.id   AF-A0A498F4C9-F1
#
_cell.length_a   1.000
_cell.length_b   1.000
_cell.length_c   1.000
_cell.angle_alpha   90.00
_cell.angle_beta   90.00
_cell.angle_gamma   90.00
#
_symmetry.space_group_name_H-M   'P 1'
#
loop_
_entity.id
_entity.type
_entity.pdbx_description
1 polymer ?
#
loop_
_entity_poly.entity_id
_entity_poly.type
_entity_poly.pdbx_seq_one_letter_code
_entity_poly.pdbx_strand_id
1 'polypeptide(L)'
;EVFLMDEPLSNLDAKLRAQMRTELQRLQDDLGVTTVYVTHDQTEAMTMGDRIAILDGGELQQIATPLECYHEPANQFVASFLGEPSMNFFDVTREGDRLVGDSFEYPVGAEIRDDIGDVTDLVLGIRPESVELVEAASGDHDF
;
A
#
# COMPACT_ATOMS: atom_id res chain seq x y z
N GLU A 1 -11.63 -29.27 1.79
CA GLU A 1 -10.19 -29.37 2.14
C GLU A 1 -9.58 -27.99 1.95
N VAL A 2 -8.53 -27.63 2.69
CA VAL A 2 -7.89 -26.30 2.66
C VAL A 2 -6.38 -26.50 2.56
N PHE A 3 -5.70 -25.75 1.71
CA PHE A 3 -4.24 -25.70 1.67
C PHE A 3 -3.71 -24.58 2.55
N LEU A 4 -2.71 -24.90 3.37
CA LEU A 4 -1.99 -23.96 4.20
C LEU A 4 -0.52 -24.02 3.78
N MET A 5 0.03 -22.88 3.37
CA MET A 5 1.42 -22.75 2.96
C MET A 5 2.09 -21.68 3.82
N ASP A 6 3.21 -22.05 4.44
CA ASP A 6 4.00 -21.16 5.29
C ASP A 6 5.36 -20.89 4.64
N GLU A 7 5.50 -19.70 4.07
CA GLU A 7 6.68 -19.20 3.35
C GLU A 7 7.38 -20.23 2.42
N PRO A 8 6.64 -20.92 1.52
CA PRO A 8 7.17 -22.08 0.81
C PRO A 8 8.31 -21.74 -0.18
N LEU A 9 8.45 -20.48 -0.58
CA LEU A 9 9.43 -20.04 -1.59
C LEU A 9 10.65 -19.29 -1.00
N SER A 10 10.71 -19.15 0.33
CA SER A 10 11.74 -18.38 1.05
C SER A 10 13.18 -18.85 0.74
N ASN A 11 13.38 -20.17 0.60
CA ASN A 11 14.70 -20.79 0.40
C ASN A 11 15.15 -20.91 -1.07
N LEU A 12 14.38 -20.38 -2.02
CA LEU A 12 14.70 -20.48 -3.46
C LEU A 12 15.47 -19.25 -3.94
N ASP A 13 16.30 -19.41 -4.98
CA ASP A 13 16.92 -18.28 -5.67
C ASP A 13 15.86 -17.45 -6.42
N ALA A 14 16.17 -16.18 -6.73
CA ALA A 14 15.21 -15.24 -7.29
C ALA A 14 14.56 -15.73 -8.61
N LYS A 15 15.31 -16.43 -9.47
CA LYS A 15 14.81 -16.91 -10.75
C LYS A 15 13.87 -18.10 -10.54
N LEU A 16 14.28 -19.06 -9.72
CA LEU A 16 13.46 -20.23 -9.40
C LEU A 16 12.22 -19.82 -8.59
N ARG A 17 12.33 -18.84 -7.70
CA ARG A 17 11.21 -18.25 -6.95
C ARG A 17 10.15 -17.67 -7.88
N ALA A 18 10.54 -16.84 -8.84
CA ALA A 18 9.61 -16.26 -9.80
C ALA A 18 8.89 -17.33 -10.65
N GLN A 19 9.62 -18.38 -11.05
CA GLN A 19 9.04 -19.51 -11.77
C GLN A 19 8.03 -20.29 -10.89
N MET A 20 8.45 -20.69 -9.69
CA MET A 20 7.60 -21.45 -8.77
C MET A 20 6.35 -20.67 -8.35
N ARG A 21 6.45 -19.34 -8.23
CA ARG A 21 5.30 -18.45 -8.00
C ARG A 21 4.22 -18.64 -9.05
N THR A 22 4.64 -18.60 -10.33
CA THR A 22 3.73 -18.79 -11.47
C THR A 22 3.11 -20.18 -11.46
N GLU A 23 3.90 -21.22 -11.14
CA GLU A 23 3.39 -22.59 -11.08
C GLU A 23 2.41 -22.81 -9.91
N LEU A 24 2.68 -22.23 -8.73
CA LEU A 24 1.77 -22.31 -7.60
C LEU A 24 0.44 -21.63 -7.88
N GLN A 25 0.47 -20.46 -8.53
CA GLN A 25 -0.74 -19.73 -8.90
C GLN A 25 -1.59 -20.56 -9.89
N ARG A 26 -0.98 -21.10 -10.94
CA ARG A 26 -1.66 -22.01 -11.89
C ARG A 26 -2.25 -23.23 -11.20
N LEU A 27 -1.49 -23.86 -10.30
CA LEU A 27 -1.96 -25.04 -9.58
C LEU A 27 -3.17 -24.71 -8.69
N GLN A 28 -3.14 -23.56 -8.02
CA GLN A 28 -4.27 -23.11 -7.19
C GLN A 28 -5.50 -22.80 -8.05
N ASP A 29 -5.33 -22.12 -9.19
CA ASP A 29 -6.39 -21.85 -10.17
C ASP A 29 -7.03 -23.14 -10.70
N ASP A 30 -6.19 -24.11 -11.09
CA ASP A 30 -6.64 -25.40 -11.64
C ASP A 30 -7.40 -26.25 -10.61
N LEU A 31 -6.96 -26.23 -9.35
CA LEU A 31 -7.56 -27.03 -8.28
C LEU A 31 -8.79 -26.34 -7.66
N GLY A 32 -8.88 -25.01 -7.71
CA GLY A 32 -9.97 -24.24 -7.10
C GLY A 32 -10.10 -24.44 -5.58
N VAL A 33 -9.01 -24.87 -4.91
CA VAL A 33 -9.01 -25.15 -3.48
C VAL A 33 -8.68 -23.88 -2.71
N THR A 34 -9.42 -23.63 -1.61
CA THR A 34 -9.10 -22.54 -0.69
C THR A 34 -7.67 -22.68 -0.17
N THR A 35 -6.86 -21.67 -0.40
CA THR A 35 -5.44 -21.65 -0.05
C THR A 35 -5.15 -20.45 0.83
N VAL A 36 -4.48 -20.69 1.97
CA VAL A 36 -3.91 -19.65 2.82
C VAL A 36 -2.40 -19.70 2.63
N TYR A 37 -1.83 -18.59 2.16
CA TYR A 37 -0.42 -18.43 1.87
C TYR A 37 0.16 -17.36 2.80
N VAL A 38 1.16 -17.74 3.60
CA VAL A 38 1.87 -16.82 4.51
C VAL A 38 3.21 -16.45 3.89
N THR A 39 3.50 -15.15 3.86
CA THR A 39 4.76 -14.60 3.34
C THR A 39 5.07 -13.25 3.96
N HIS A 40 6.35 -12.92 4.05
CA HIS A 40 6.85 -11.57 4.35
C HIS A 40 7.20 -10.77 3.08
N ASP A 41 7.11 -11.38 1.90
CA ASP A 41 7.41 -10.75 0.61
C ASP A 41 6.15 -10.07 0.06
N GLN A 42 6.19 -8.75 -0.04
CA GLN A 42 5.06 -7.95 -0.55
C GLN A 42 4.73 -8.29 -2.00
N THR A 43 5.73 -8.58 -2.83
CA THR A 43 5.50 -8.91 -4.25
C THR A 43 4.77 -10.24 -4.36
N GLU A 44 5.06 -11.22 -3.50
CA GLU A 44 4.29 -12.47 -3.42
C GLU A 44 2.83 -12.20 -3.07
N ALA A 45 2.59 -11.43 -2.00
CA ALA A 45 1.23 -11.08 -1.57
C ALA A 45 0.45 -10.34 -2.66
N MET A 46 1.10 -9.37 -3.33
CA MET A 46 0.48 -8.51 -4.34
C MET A 46 0.21 -9.23 -5.67
N THR A 47 0.95 -10.28 -6.01
CA THR A 47 0.83 -10.97 -7.32
C THR A 47 0.03 -12.26 -7.27
N MET A 48 0.02 -12.95 -6.12
CA MET A 48 -0.65 -14.24 -5.98
C MET A 48 -1.99 -14.16 -5.25
N GLY A 49 -2.19 -13.16 -4.38
CA GLY A 49 -3.33 -13.12 -3.48
C GLY A 49 -4.58 -12.53 -4.14
N ASP A 50 -5.70 -13.24 -4.03
CA ASP A 50 -7.03 -12.65 -4.30
C ASP A 50 -7.36 -11.56 -3.27
N ARG A 51 -6.94 -11.81 -2.01
CA ARG A 51 -7.02 -10.88 -0.88
C ARG A 51 -5.77 -11.04 -0.03
N ILE A 52 -5.36 -9.93 0.59
CA ILE A 52 -4.22 -9.87 1.49
C ILE A 52 -4.73 -9.53 2.88
N ALA A 53 -4.33 -10.32 3.88
CA ALA A 53 -4.48 -9.97 5.29
C ALA A 53 -3.12 -9.49 5.81
N ILE A 54 -3.03 -8.23 6.19
CA ILE A 54 -1.80 -7.62 6.71
C ILE A 54 -1.85 -7.68 8.23
N LEU A 55 -0.80 -8.22 8.84
CA LEU A 55 -0.67 -8.32 10.29
C LEU A 55 0.52 -7.51 10.78
N ASP A 56 0.36 -6.87 11.93
CA ASP A 56 1.44 -6.22 12.68
C ASP A 56 1.28 -6.55 14.16
N GLY A 57 2.37 -6.93 14.83
CA GLY A 57 2.33 -7.29 16.26
C GLY A 57 1.38 -8.44 16.64
N GLY A 58 0.94 -9.24 15.67
CA GLY A 58 -0.08 -10.28 15.87
C GLY A 58 -1.53 -9.78 15.75
N GLU A 59 -1.73 -8.50 15.40
CA GLU A 59 -3.03 -7.88 15.17
C GLU A 59 -3.28 -7.68 13.66
N LEU A 60 -4.51 -7.97 13.22
CA LEU A 60 -4.93 -7.74 11.84
C LEU A 60 -5.10 -6.24 11.60
N GLN A 61 -4.33 -5.70 10.67
CA GLN A 61 -4.35 -4.29 10.30
C GLN A 61 -5.37 -4.01 9.20
N GLN A 62 -5.38 -4.85 8.15
CA GLN A 62 -6.29 -4.70 7.01
C GLN A 62 -6.48 -6.03 6.29
N ILE A 63 -7.67 -6.26 5.73
CA ILE A 63 -7.95 -7.40 4.84
C ILE A 63 -8.77 -6.98 3.61
N ALA A 64 -8.09 -6.77 2.49
CA ALA A 64 -8.71 -6.30 1.25
C ALA A 64 -8.02 -6.93 0.03
N THR A 65 -8.45 -6.59 -1.18
CA THR A 65 -7.71 -6.95 -2.40
C THR A 65 -6.34 -6.27 -2.42
N PRO A 66 -5.35 -6.78 -3.19
CA PRO A 66 -4.04 -6.14 -3.31
C PRO A 66 -4.11 -4.64 -3.65
N LEU A 67 -4.99 -4.28 -4.60
CA LEU A 67 -5.15 -2.89 -5.05
C LEU A 67 -5.77 -2.00 -3.97
N GLU A 68 -6.80 -2.49 -3.26
CA GLU A 68 -7.40 -1.74 -2.14
C GLU A 68 -6.38 -1.52 -1.01
N CYS A 69 -5.60 -2.55 -0.63
CA CYS A 69 -4.55 -2.37 0.38
C CYS A 69 -3.49 -1.35 -0.05
N TYR A 70 -3.21 -1.24 -1.35
CA TYR A 70 -2.21 -0.31 -1.88
C TYR A 70 -2.71 1.15 -1.96
N HIS A 71 -3.91 1.34 -2.51
CA HIS A 71 -4.51 2.64 -2.81
C HIS A 71 -5.30 3.23 -1.63
N GLU A 72 -5.92 2.37 -0.83
CA GLU A 72 -6.78 2.75 0.30
C GLU A 72 -6.27 2.08 1.60
N PRO A 73 -5.03 2.39 2.03
CA PRO A 73 -4.49 1.81 3.25
C PRO A 73 -5.28 2.30 4.48
N ALA A 74 -5.69 1.39 5.34
CA ALA A 74 -6.52 1.68 6.50
C ALA A 74 -5.75 2.42 7.63
N ASN A 75 -4.42 2.36 7.61
CA ASN A 75 -3.56 3.04 8.58
C ASN A 75 -2.16 3.30 8.02
N GLN A 76 -1.37 4.09 8.75
CA GLN A 76 0.00 4.45 8.36
C GLN A 76 0.93 3.22 8.24
N PHE A 77 0.73 2.18 9.06
CA PHE A 77 1.53 0.97 8.95
C PHE A 77 1.31 0.31 7.59
N VAL A 78 0.06 0.05 7.19
CA VAL A 78 -0.25 -0.54 5.87
C VAL A 78 0.27 0.34 4.74
N ALA A 79 0.07 1.65 4.85
CA ALA A 79 0.54 2.63 3.86
C ALA A 79 2.07 2.60 3.70
N SER A 80 2.80 2.47 4.80
CA SER A 80 4.26 2.40 4.83
C SER A 80 4.81 1.04 4.43
N PHE A 81 4.06 -0.03 4.73
CA PHE A 81 4.48 -1.40 4.54
C PHE A 81 4.37 -1.84 3.09
N LEU A 82 3.30 -1.48 2.39
CA LEU A 82 3.12 -1.85 0.98
C LEU A 82 3.78 -0.82 0.05
N GLY A 83 4.58 -1.28 -0.90
CA GLY A 83 5.18 -0.46 -1.96
C GLY A 83 6.68 -0.31 -1.80
N GLU A 84 7.41 -0.46 -2.90
CA GLU A 84 8.86 -0.27 -2.95
C GLU A 84 9.18 0.73 -4.07
N PRO A 85 9.61 1.97 -3.76
CA PRO A 85 9.87 2.50 -2.41
C PRO A 85 8.59 2.77 -1.58
N SER A 86 8.74 2.84 -0.25
CA SER A 86 7.64 3.05 0.68
C SER A 86 6.99 4.44 0.52
N MET A 87 5.77 4.60 1.03
CA MET A 87 5.09 5.91 1.07
C MET A 87 5.92 6.95 1.83
N ASN A 88 5.96 8.18 1.33
CA ASN A 88 6.54 9.32 2.03
C ASN A 88 5.50 9.90 3.00
N PHE A 89 5.93 10.29 4.19
CA PHE A 89 5.05 10.90 5.20
C PHE A 89 5.56 12.29 5.60
N PHE A 90 4.63 13.22 5.76
CA PHE A 90 4.89 14.58 6.19
C PHE A 90 3.89 14.96 7.28
N ASP A 91 4.39 15.43 8.42
CA ASP A 91 3.54 16.07 9.42
C ASP A 91 3.06 17.42 8.87
N VAL A 92 1.74 17.65 8.90
CA VAL A 92 1.12 18.86 8.36
C VAL A 92 0.04 19.37 9.31
N THR A 93 -0.13 20.69 9.33
CA THR A 93 -1.23 21.34 10.04
C THR A 93 -2.25 21.88 9.04
N ARG A 94 -3.54 21.63 9.26
CA ARG A 94 -4.60 22.22 8.46
C ARG A 94 -4.84 23.68 8.84
N GLU A 95 -4.60 24.58 7.91
CA GLU A 95 -4.91 26.01 8.03
C GLU A 95 -5.93 26.41 6.96
N GLY A 96 -7.20 26.51 7.34
CA GLY A 96 -8.28 26.82 6.40
C GLY A 96 -8.45 25.72 5.33
N ASP A 97 -8.13 26.07 4.09
CA ASP A 97 -8.20 25.21 2.90
C ASP A 97 -6.83 24.67 2.44
N ARG A 98 -5.83 24.72 3.31
CA ARG A 98 -4.48 24.25 3.03
C ARG A 98 -3.97 23.30 4.11
N LEU A 99 -3.11 22.38 3.69
CA LEU A 99 -2.21 21.63 4.56
C LEU A 99 -0.85 22.32 4.52
N VAL A 100 -0.36 22.72 5.69
CA VAL A 100 0.91 23.43 5.87
C VAL A 100 1.92 22.47 6.48
N GLY A 101 2.96 22.14 5.73
CA GLY A 101 4.12 21.38 6.22
C GLY A 101 5.36 22.26 6.35
N ASP A 102 6.48 21.67 6.78
CA ASP A 102 7.71 22.42 7.05
C ASP A 102 8.29 23.19 5.85
N SER A 103 8.07 22.69 4.64
CA SER A 103 8.69 23.22 3.41
C SER A 103 7.71 23.42 2.25
N PHE A 104 6.42 23.16 2.47
CA PHE A 104 5.41 23.23 1.42
C PHE A 104 4.03 23.56 2.00
N GLU A 105 3.16 24.09 1.15
CA GLU A 105 1.74 24.20 1.40
C GLU A 105 1.00 23.46 0.28
N TYR A 106 -0.04 22.71 0.63
CA TYR A 106 -0.85 21.97 -0.33
C TYR A 106 -2.33 22.34 -0.19
N PRO A 107 -2.98 22.89 -1.24
CA PRO A 107 -4.41 23.20 -1.21
C PRO A 107 -5.25 21.92 -1.18
N VAL A 108 -6.29 21.90 -0.35
CA VAL A 108 -7.23 20.78 -0.25
C VAL A 108 -8.62 21.15 -0.75
N GLY A 109 -9.18 20.28 -1.59
CA GLY A 109 -10.54 20.37 -2.10
C GLY A 109 -11.60 20.24 -1.00
N ALA A 110 -12.85 20.59 -1.33
CA ALA A 110 -13.95 20.55 -0.36
C ALA A 110 -14.20 19.15 0.22
N GLU A 111 -14.12 18.11 -0.60
CA GLU A 111 -14.32 16.72 -0.19
C GLU A 111 -13.33 16.29 0.89
N ILE A 112 -12.03 16.49 0.66
CA ILE A 112 -10.98 16.18 1.65
C ILE A 112 -11.17 16.97 2.95
N ARG A 113 -11.63 18.23 2.87
CA ARG A 113 -11.91 19.02 4.08
C ARG A 113 -13.08 18.46 4.88
N ASP A 114 -14.13 18.03 4.20
CA ASP A 114 -15.31 17.46 4.86
C ASP A 114 -14.95 16.13 5.54
N ASP A 115 -14.07 15.32 4.93
CA ASP A 115 -13.59 14.05 5.51
C ASP A 115 -12.67 14.27 6.72
N ILE A 116 -11.78 15.27 6.68
CA ILE A 116 -10.89 15.61 7.79
C ILE A 116 -11.67 16.23 8.97
N GLY A 117 -12.70 17.02 8.67
CA GLY A 117 -13.52 17.72 9.66
C GLY A 117 -12.71 18.72 10.50
N ASP A 118 -12.86 18.64 11.82
CA ASP A 118 -12.23 19.57 12.77
C ASP A 118 -10.77 19.22 13.11
N VAL A 119 -10.24 18.11 12.58
CA VAL A 119 -8.85 17.71 12.84
C VAL A 119 -7.89 18.70 12.18
N THR A 120 -6.87 19.11 12.94
CA THR A 120 -5.85 20.08 12.49
C THR A 120 -4.49 19.46 12.30
N ASP A 121 -4.05 18.59 13.22
CA ASP A 121 -2.76 17.91 13.13
C ASP A 121 -2.92 16.60 12.36
N LEU A 122 -2.24 16.48 11.23
CA LEU A 122 -2.44 15.41 10.25
C LEU A 122 -1.08 14.90 9.75
N VAL A 123 -1.11 13.69 9.18
CA VAL A 123 0.03 13.15 8.44
C VAL A 123 -0.38 12.99 6.99
N LEU A 124 0.33 13.70 6.09
CA LEU A 124 0.16 13.57 4.65
C LEU A 124 1.03 12.44 4.12
N GLY A 125 0.39 11.43 3.52
CA GLY A 125 1.06 10.33 2.85
C GLY A 125 1.10 10.54 1.32
N ILE A 126 2.29 10.46 0.70
CA ILE A 126 2.45 10.55 -0.76
C ILE A 126 3.32 9.41 -1.27
N ARG A 127 2.78 8.65 -2.23
CA ARG A 127 3.53 7.61 -2.93
C ARG A 127 4.67 8.21 -3.77
N PRO A 128 5.89 7.65 -3.75
CA PRO A 128 7.00 8.16 -4.55
C PRO A 128 6.68 8.29 -6.05
N GLU A 129 5.94 7.33 -6.61
CA GLU A 129 5.54 7.34 -8.02
C GLU A 129 4.47 8.38 -8.36
N SER A 130 3.87 9.04 -7.37
CA SER A 130 2.95 10.16 -7.54
C SER A 130 3.66 11.53 -7.55
N VAL A 131 4.99 11.55 -7.47
CA VAL A 131 5.79 12.78 -7.47
C VAL A 131 6.65 12.84 -8.73
N GLU A 132 6.59 13.96 -9.44
CA GLU A 132 7.45 14.26 -10.58
C GLU A 132 8.38 15.43 -10.25
N LEU A 133 9.67 15.29 -10.60
CA LEU A 133 10.67 16.35 -10.43
C LEU A 133 10.67 17.25 -11.67
N VAL A 134 10.45 18.54 -11.46
CA VAL A 134 10.45 19.56 -12.51
C VAL A 134 11.58 20.57 -12.30
N GLU A 135 12.20 21.05 -13.38
CA GLU A 135 13.31 22.04 -13.31
C GLU A 135 12.84 23.45 -12.93
N ALA A 136 11.57 23.79 -13.22
CA ALA A 136 10.92 25.02 -12.81
C ALA A 136 9.43 24.75 -12.59
N ALA A 137 8.87 25.31 -11.52
CA ALA A 137 7.42 25.22 -11.28
C ALA A 137 6.67 25.96 -12.39
N SER A 138 5.93 25.22 -13.21
CA SER A 138 5.09 25.79 -14.27
C SER A 138 3.61 25.68 -13.87
N GLY A 139 3.07 26.76 -13.30
CA GLY A 139 1.63 26.92 -13.05
C GLY A 139 1.15 26.46 -11.67
N ASP A 140 -0.08 26.86 -11.33
CA ASP A 140 -0.86 26.25 -10.25
C ASP A 140 -1.12 24.79 -10.62
N HIS A 141 -1.04 23.90 -9.64
CA HIS A 141 -1.33 22.47 -9.81
C HIS A 141 -2.74 22.32 -10.42
N ASP A 142 -2.84 21.80 -11.65
CA ASP A 142 -4.13 21.45 -12.27
C ASP A 142 -4.71 20.24 -11.52
N PHE A 143 -5.93 20.42 -11.00
CA PHE A 143 -6.71 19.42 -10.27
C PHE A 143 -7.60 18.60 -11.21
#